data_AF-A0A8J5R126-F1
#
_entry.id   AF-A0A8J5R126-F1
#
_cell.length_a   1.000
_cell.length_b   1.000
_cell.length_c   1.000
_cell.angle_alpha   90.00
_cell.angle_beta   90.00
_cell.angle_gamma   90.00
#
_symmetry.space_group_name_H-M   'P 1'
#
loop_
_entity.id
_entity.type
_entity.pdbx_description
1 polymer ?
#
loop_
_entity_poly.entity_id
_entity_poly.type
_entity_poly.pdbx_seq_one_letter_code
_entity_poly.pdbx_strand_id
1 'polypeptide(L)'
;MAAEIKPAPGVSNDKFSSSRKPILLSKLEGCNDDINVAIIIPKEEGVISVCDDRTIRVWLKRDSGQYWPSVCQYMASGATAMDYHVETRRLFVGLENGSIDVCSII
;
A
#
# COMPACT_ATOMS: atom_id res chain seq x y z
N MET A 1 -36.92 -33.41 -20.59
CA MET A 1 -36.68 -34.04 -19.28
C MET A 1 -35.24 -33.79 -18.92
N ALA A 2 -34.95 -33.15 -17.79
CA ALA A 2 -33.61 -32.94 -17.25
C ALA A 2 -33.63 -33.35 -15.77
N ALA A 3 -32.64 -34.14 -15.34
CA ALA A 3 -32.54 -34.62 -13.97
C ALA A 3 -31.68 -33.65 -13.15
N GLU A 4 -32.21 -33.21 -12.02
CA GLU A 4 -31.52 -32.37 -11.04
C GLU A 4 -30.71 -33.27 -10.09
N ILE A 5 -29.41 -33.00 -9.95
CA ILE A 5 -28.52 -33.78 -9.09
C ILE A 5 -28.40 -33.04 -7.76
N LYS A 6 -28.95 -33.61 -6.67
CA LYS A 6 -28.77 -33.06 -5.32
C LYS A 6 -27.33 -33.31 -4.83
N PRO A 7 -26.66 -32.32 -4.24
CA PRO A 7 -25.34 -32.53 -3.65
C PRO A 7 -25.45 -33.43 -2.40
N ALA A 8 -24.56 -34.42 -2.30
CA ALA A 8 -24.51 -35.38 -1.20
C ALA A 8 -24.01 -34.70 0.10
N PRO A 9 -24.55 -35.05 1.27
CA PRO A 9 -24.09 -34.53 2.55
C PRO A 9 -22.85 -35.32 3.00
N GLY A 10 -21.73 -34.64 3.28
CA GLY A 10 -20.64 -35.27 4.05
C GLY A 10 -19.21 -35.06 3.56
N VAL A 11 -18.86 -33.94 2.95
CA VAL A 11 -17.43 -33.55 2.85
C VAL A 11 -17.20 -32.34 3.74
N SER A 12 -16.72 -32.61 4.95
CA SER A 12 -16.22 -31.60 5.88
C SER A 12 -14.96 -30.96 5.30
N ASN A 13 -15.17 -29.84 4.59
CA ASN A 13 -14.11 -29.03 4.00
C ASN A 13 -13.53 -28.01 5.01
N ASP A 14 -13.56 -28.32 6.30
CA ASP A 14 -13.13 -27.42 7.38
C ASP A 14 -11.61 -27.47 7.65
N LYS A 15 -10.78 -27.67 6.63
CA LYS A 15 -9.30 -27.71 6.81
C LYS A 15 -8.53 -26.49 6.30
N PHE A 16 -9.20 -25.47 5.75
CA PHE A 16 -8.54 -24.20 5.38
C PHE A 16 -9.33 -22.92 5.75
N SER A 17 -10.43 -23.03 6.49
CA SER A 17 -11.27 -21.90 6.87
C SER A 17 -10.84 -21.25 8.19
N SER A 18 -9.61 -20.73 8.27
CA SER A 18 -9.38 -19.59 9.16
C SER A 18 -9.85 -18.32 8.43
N SER A 19 -11.17 -18.24 8.23
CA SER A 19 -11.87 -17.17 7.52
C SER A 19 -11.86 -15.85 8.31
N ARG A 20 -10.67 -15.35 8.67
CA ARG A 20 -10.55 -13.99 9.20
C ARG A 20 -10.79 -13.04 8.04
N LYS A 21 -11.99 -12.43 8.04
CA LYS A 21 -12.31 -11.36 7.11
C LYS A 21 -11.26 -10.24 7.26
N PRO A 22 -10.80 -9.63 6.16
CA PRO A 22 -9.99 -8.43 6.24
C PRO A 22 -10.76 -7.38 7.05
N ILE A 23 -10.10 -6.79 8.04
CA ILE A 23 -10.64 -5.67 8.81
C ILE A 23 -9.87 -4.41 8.45
N LEU A 24 -10.59 -3.30 8.29
CA LEU A 24 -9.97 -2.00 8.12
C LEU A 24 -9.34 -1.59 9.45
N LEU A 25 -8.01 -1.50 9.50
CA LEU A 25 -7.27 -1.11 10.71
C LEU A 25 -7.12 0.41 10.83
N SER A 26 -6.81 1.08 9.72
CA SER A 26 -6.55 2.52 9.70
C SER A 26 -6.84 3.10 8.31
N LYS A 27 -7.25 4.36 8.28
CA LYS A 27 -7.43 5.15 7.05
C LYS A 27 -6.45 6.31 7.09
N LEU A 28 -5.65 6.46 6.05
CA LEU A 28 -4.67 7.54 5.92
C LEU A 28 -5.25 8.57 4.95
N GLU A 29 -5.49 9.79 5.43
CA GLU A 29 -6.11 10.87 4.68
C GLU A 29 -5.22 12.12 4.72
N GLY A 30 -5.19 12.90 3.63
CA GLY A 30 -4.40 14.13 3.54
C GLY A 30 -3.58 14.32 2.27
N CYS A 31 -3.64 13.38 1.31
CA CYS A 31 -3.23 13.63 -0.06
C CYS A 31 -4.24 14.56 -0.75
N ASN A 32 -3.75 15.44 -1.62
CA ASN A 32 -4.61 16.38 -2.36
C ASN A 32 -5.11 15.81 -3.69
N ASP A 33 -4.60 14.65 -4.08
CA ASP A 33 -4.90 13.99 -5.34
C ASP A 33 -4.84 12.45 -5.16
N ASP A 34 -4.99 11.71 -6.25
CA ASP A 34 -5.02 10.25 -6.24
C ASP A 34 -3.68 9.65 -5.80
N ILE A 35 -3.76 8.61 -4.94
CA ILE A 35 -2.61 7.84 -4.49
C ILE A 35 -2.42 6.68 -5.45
N ASN A 36 -1.32 6.69 -6.21
CA ASN A 36 -1.04 5.67 -7.21
C ASN A 36 -0.43 4.41 -6.60
N VAL A 37 0.47 4.58 -5.63
CA VAL A 37 1.16 3.46 -4.98
C VAL A 37 1.38 3.77 -3.50
N ALA A 38 1.20 2.76 -2.64
CA ALA A 38 1.56 2.81 -1.23
C ALA A 38 2.24 1.52 -0.79
N ILE A 39 3.29 1.63 0.03
CA ILE A 39 4.07 0.51 0.56
C ILE A 39 4.30 0.66 2.05
N ILE A 40 4.41 -0.45 2.77
CA ILE A 40 4.73 -0.47 4.20
C ILE A 40 6.25 -0.44 4.34
N ILE A 41 6.76 0.36 5.29
CA ILE A 41 8.18 0.39 5.62
C ILE A 41 8.49 -0.81 6.51
N PRO A 42 9.34 -1.76 6.10
CA PRO A 42 9.62 -2.92 6.94
C PRO A 42 10.34 -2.50 8.22
N LYS A 43 9.95 -3.08 9.36
CA LYS A 43 10.45 -2.80 10.71
C LYS A 43 10.05 -1.44 11.30
N GLU A 44 9.36 -0.59 10.54
CA GLU A 44 8.78 0.66 11.05
C GLU A 44 7.24 0.60 10.93
N GLU A 45 6.51 1.15 11.89
CA GLU A 45 5.06 1.31 11.75
C GLU A 45 4.77 2.53 10.87
N GLY A 46 5.12 2.41 9.58
CA GLY A 46 4.97 3.49 8.63
C GLY A 46 4.62 3.03 7.22
N VAL A 47 4.10 3.97 6.44
CA VAL A 47 3.70 3.79 5.04
C VAL A 47 4.35 4.87 4.20
N ILE A 48 4.85 4.52 3.02
CA ILE A 48 5.27 5.48 2.00
C ILE A 48 4.19 5.48 0.91
N SER A 49 3.77 6.66 0.46
CA SER A 49 2.84 6.80 -0.66
C SER A 49 3.36 7.80 -1.68
N VAL A 50 3.04 7.56 -2.95
CA VAL A 50 3.23 8.50 -4.05
C VAL A 50 1.88 8.91 -4.63
N CYS A 51 1.76 10.18 -5.00
CA CYS A 51 0.50 10.80 -5.39
C CYS A 51 0.67 11.62 -6.68
N ASP A 52 -0.41 11.77 -7.43
CA ASP A 52 -0.46 12.61 -8.63
C ASP A 52 -0.27 14.11 -8.35
N ASP A 53 -0.38 14.52 -7.08
CA ASP A 53 0.07 15.85 -6.61
C ASP A 53 1.60 16.04 -6.68
N ARG A 54 2.32 15.03 -7.19
CA ARG A 54 3.78 14.93 -7.33
C ARG A 54 4.50 14.89 -6.00
N THR A 55 3.84 14.48 -4.91
CA THR A 55 4.48 14.34 -3.60
C THR A 55 4.79 12.88 -3.27
N ILE A 56 5.95 12.69 -2.64
CA ILE A 56 6.28 11.49 -1.88
C ILE A 56 5.97 11.80 -0.42
N ARG A 57 5.11 10.99 0.20
CA ARG A 57 4.70 11.17 1.60
C ARG A 57 5.06 9.95 2.43
N VAL A 58 5.61 10.22 3.61
CA VAL A 58 5.85 9.21 4.65
C VAL A 58 4.82 9.41 5.75
N TRP A 59 4.17 8.33 6.11
CA TRP A 59 3.16 8.29 7.15
C TRP A 59 3.70 7.48 8.31
N LEU A 60 3.95 8.12 9.45
CA LEU A 60 4.43 7.44 10.64
C LEU A 60 3.29 7.29 11.65
N LYS A 61 3.10 6.08 12.16
CA LYS A 61 2.15 5.80 13.23
C LYS A 61 2.70 6.36 14.54
N ARG A 62 1.86 7.11 15.25
CA ARG A 62 2.14 7.58 16.62
C ARG A 62 1.62 6.60 17.65
N ASP A 63 1.99 6.82 18.91
CA ASP A 63 1.51 6.03 20.06
C ASP A 63 -0.03 6.02 20.19
N SER A 64 -0.70 7.05 19.66
CA SER A 64 -2.17 7.12 19.58
C SER A 64 -2.80 6.18 18.54
N GLY A 65 -1.99 5.49 17.74
CA GLY A 65 -2.42 4.68 16.60
C GLY A 65 -2.74 5.48 15.33
N GLN A 66 -2.66 6.81 15.39
CA GLN A 66 -2.88 7.69 14.24
C GLN A 66 -1.62 7.83 13.40
N TYR A 67 -1.78 7.79 12.07
CA TYR A 67 -0.73 8.07 11.11
C TYR A 67 -0.65 9.56 10.82
N TRP A 68 0.56 10.10 10.80
CA TRP A 68 0.81 11.50 10.47
C TRP A 68 1.55 11.62 9.13
N PRO A 69 1.00 12.36 8.15
CA PRO A 69 1.67 12.59 6.88
C PRO A 69 2.82 13.57 7.05
N SER A 70 3.96 13.24 6.46
CA SER A 70 5.08 14.15 6.22
C SER A 70 5.42 14.13 4.73
N VAL A 71 5.47 15.30 4.09
CA VAL A 71 5.95 15.41 2.71
C VAL A 71 7.47 15.34 2.74
N CYS A 72 8.04 14.37 2.03
CA CYS A 72 9.47 14.15 2.00
C CYS A 72 10.13 14.78 0.78
N GLN A 73 9.47 14.72 -0.38
CA GLN A 73 10.05 15.16 -1.64
C GLN A 73 8.96 15.51 -2.65
N TYR A 74 9.25 16.49 -3.51
CA TYR A 74 8.46 16.80 -4.70
C TYR A 74 9.14 16.22 -5.94
N MET A 75 8.34 15.61 -6.80
CA MET A 75 8.74 15.01 -8.06
C MET A 75 8.41 15.95 -9.22
N ALA A 76 9.09 15.77 -10.35
CA ALA A 76 8.86 16.60 -11.55
C ALA A 76 7.54 16.27 -12.28
N SER A 77 6.99 15.08 -12.09
CA SER A 77 5.82 14.53 -12.79
C SER A 77 5.11 13.49 -11.91
N GLY A 78 3.92 13.02 -12.30
CA GLY A 78 3.15 12.02 -11.57
C GLY A 78 3.90 10.69 -11.47
N ALA A 79 3.70 9.97 -10.38
CA ALA A 79 4.37 8.70 -10.14
C ALA A 79 3.58 7.53 -10.71
N THR A 80 4.25 6.65 -11.46
CA THR A 80 3.63 5.47 -12.11
C THR A 80 4.01 4.16 -11.45
N ALA A 81 5.19 4.10 -10.83
CA ALA A 81 5.69 2.92 -10.14
C ALA A 81 6.61 3.32 -8.99
N MET A 82 6.71 2.48 -7.97
CA MET A 82 7.55 2.72 -6.80
C MET A 82 8.15 1.40 -6.28
N ASP A 83 9.44 1.41 -5.95
CA ASP A 83 10.13 0.30 -5.28
C ASP A 83 11.01 0.83 -4.14
N TYR A 84 10.97 0.18 -2.98
CA TYR A 84 11.75 0.55 -1.81
C TYR A 84 12.72 -0.55 -1.41
N HIS A 85 13.99 -0.20 -1.44
CA HIS A 85 15.05 -1.09 -1.01
C HIS A 85 15.39 -0.85 0.46
N VAL A 86 14.96 -1.79 1.32
CA VAL A 86 15.05 -1.69 2.79
C VAL A 86 16.49 -1.56 3.29
N GLU A 87 17.43 -2.33 2.72
CA GLU A 87 18.81 -2.35 3.23
C GLU A 87 19.54 -1.04 2.98
N THR A 88 19.32 -0.43 1.82
CA THR A 88 19.96 0.85 1.44
C THR A 88 19.11 2.06 1.75
N ARG A 89 17.87 1.87 2.21
CA ARG A 89 16.85 2.90 2.44
C ARG A 89 16.66 3.84 1.24
N ARG A 90 16.65 3.24 0.04
CA ARG A 90 16.47 3.98 -1.22
C ARG A 90 15.10 3.69 -1.79
N LEU A 91 14.42 4.75 -2.20
CA LEU A 91 13.20 4.69 -2.97
C LEU A 91 13.52 5.00 -4.43
N PHE A 92 12.98 4.19 -5.31
CA PHE A 92 12.99 4.39 -6.76
C PHE A 92 11.56 4.67 -7.20
N VAL A 93 11.34 5.79 -7.86
CA VAL A 93 10.02 6.18 -8.35
C VAL A 93 10.08 6.42 -9.85
N GLY A 94 9.33 5.64 -10.61
CA GLY A 94 9.14 5.87 -12.04
C GLY A 94 8.12 6.97 -12.27
N LEU A 95 8.45 7.92 -13.15
CA LEU A 95 7.60 9.06 -13.46
C LEU A 95 7.01 8.98 -14.87
N GLU A 96 5.86 9.63 -15.10
CA GLU A 96 5.20 9.64 -16.41
C GLU A 96 6.05 10.28 -17.52
N ASN A 97 6.94 11.21 -17.15
CA ASN A 97 7.86 11.86 -18.10
C ASN A 97 9.02 10.94 -18.55
N GLY A 98 9.04 9.68 -18.13
CA GLY A 98 10.07 8.70 -18.48
C GLY A 98 11.33 8.76 -17.62
N SER A 99 11.38 9.63 -16.61
CA SER A 99 12.48 9.70 -15.64
C SER A 99 12.25 8.76 -14.46
N ILE A 100 13.34 8.44 -13.75
CA ILE A 100 13.29 7.73 -12.47
C ILE A 100 13.92 8.63 -11.42
N ASP A 101 13.15 8.99 -10.41
CA ASP A 101 13.65 9.72 -9.25
C ASP A 101 14.14 8.71 -8.21
N VAL A 102 15.34 8.96 -7.68
CA VAL A 102 15.93 8.16 -6.60
C VAL A 102 16.03 9.02 -5.36
N CYS A 103 15.31 8.64 -4.32
CA CYS A 103 15.24 9.39 -3.06
C CYS A 103 15.73 8.56 -1.88
N SER A 104 16.42 9.21 -0.96
CA SER A 104 16.66 8.65 0.37
C SER A 104 15.48 9.06 1.24
N ILE A 105 14.74 8.08 1.77
CA ILE A 105 13.69 8.34 2.75
C ILE A 105 14.01 7.53 3.99
N ILE A 106 14.08 8.26 5.11
CA ILE A 106 14.35 7.85 6.51
C ILE A 106 15.66 7.10 6.75
#